data_AF-A0A396K8M6-F1
#
_entry.id   AF-A0A396K8M6-F1
#
_cell.length_a   1.000
_cell.length_b   1.000
_cell.length_c   1.000
_cell.angle_alpha   90.00
_cell.angle_beta   90.00
_cell.angle_gamma   90.00
#
_symmetry.space_group_name_H-M   'P 1'
#
loop_
_entity.id
_entity.type
_entity.pdbx_description
1 polymer ?
#
loop_
_entity_poly.entity_id
_entity_poly.type
_entity_poly.pdbx_seq_one_letter_code
_entity_poly.pdbx_strand_id
1 'polypeptide(L)' 'MIFRQSRLYVHLSKDYETAKIVGSRHEKSVVYQMNAGKIAADGYLFYLSVNVVWLTKEVPVRYLSIFEKL' A
#
# COMPACT_ATOMS: atom_id res chain seq x y z
N MET A 1 -7.72 10.00 -1.83
CA MET A 1 -7.07 9.36 -0.65
C MET A 1 -7.38 7.87 -0.75
N ILE A 2 -6.46 6.95 -0.47
CA ILE A 2 -6.82 5.52 -0.45
C ILE A 2 -7.45 5.21 0.90
N PHE A 3 -8.72 4.80 0.88
CA PHE A 3 -9.43 4.32 2.05
C PHE A 3 -9.50 2.80 2.03
N ARG A 4 -9.59 2.20 3.21
CA ARG A 4 -9.82 0.76 3.33
C ARG A 4 -11.24 0.46 2.82
N GLN A 5 -11.40 -0.64 2.08
CA GLN A 5 -12.73 -1.11 1.65
C GLN A 5 -13.41 -1.90 2.79
N SER A 6 -13.65 -3.21 2.66
CA SER A 6 -14.23 -4.06 3.71
C SER A 6 -13.25 -4.51 4.80
N ARG A 7 -11.98 -4.06 4.76
CA ARG A 7 -10.94 -4.44 5.73
C ARG A 7 -10.61 -3.29 6.66
N LEU A 8 -10.13 -3.62 7.86
CA LEU A 8 -9.67 -2.65 8.85
C LEU A 8 -8.32 -2.01 8.52
N TYR A 9 -7.60 -2.24 7.41
CA TYR A 9 -6.36 -1.51 7.10
C TYR A 9 -6.01 -1.58 5.60
N VAL A 10 -5.26 -0.58 5.11
CA VAL A 10 -4.63 -0.62 3.78
C VAL A 10 -3.45 -1.59 3.87
N HIS A 11 -3.40 -2.59 3.00
CA HIS A 11 -2.32 -3.58 2.98
C HIS A 11 -1.22 -3.11 2.03
N LEU A 12 0.01 -3.14 2.51
CA LEU A 12 1.19 -2.70 1.79
C LEU A 12 2.13 -3.89 1.59
N SER A 13 2.63 -4.05 0.38
CA SER A 13 3.69 -5.00 0.06
C SER A 13 5.05 -4.35 0.30
N LYS A 14 6.00 -5.13 0.84
CA LYS A 14 7.38 -4.68 1.07
C LYS A 14 8.14 -4.49 -0.24
N ASP A 15 7.82 -5.30 -1.23
CA ASP A 15 8.49 -5.34 -2.53
C ASP A 15 7.47 -5.39 -3.68
N TYR A 16 7.95 -4.98 -4.85
CA TYR A 16 7.15 -4.90 -6.08
C TYR A 16 6.67 -6.28 -6.55
N GLU A 17 7.51 -7.32 -6.48
CA GLU A 17 7.13 -8.67 -6.91
C GLU A 17 5.91 -9.18 -6.13
N THR A 18 5.92 -9.01 -4.81
CA THR A 18 4.79 -9.33 -3.94
C THR A 18 3.57 -8.46 -4.28
N ALA A 19 3.75 -7.16 -4.56
CA ALA A 19 2.66 -6.28 -4.97
C ALA A 19 2.01 -6.73 -6.28
N LYS A 20 2.82 -7.18 -7.25
CA LYS A 20 2.36 -7.70 -8.54
C LYS A 20 1.57 -8.99 -8.36
N ILE A 21 2.11 -9.97 -7.63
CA ILE A 21 1.43 -11.25 -7.37
C ILE A 21 0.07 -11.06 -6.70
N VAL A 22 -0.02 -10.14 -5.73
CA VAL A 22 -1.28 -9.83 -5.04
C VAL A 22 -2.23 -9.07 -5.96
N GLY A 23 -1.73 -8.11 -6.74
CA GLY A 23 -2.51 -7.31 -7.68
C GLY A 23 -3.07 -8.12 -8.86
N SER A 24 -2.30 -9.06 -9.42
CA SER A 24 -2.70 -9.89 -10.57
C SER A 24 -3.90 -10.81 -10.30
N ARG A 25 -4.38 -10.89 -9.04
CA ARG A 25 -5.63 -11.59 -8.70
C ARG A 25 -6.89 -10.85 -9.14
N HIS A 26 -6.78 -9.57 -9.49
CA HIS A 26 -7.89 -8.74 -9.96
C HIS A 26 -7.60 -8.24 -11.37
N GLU A 27 -8.59 -8.28 -12.27
CA GLU A 27 -8.40 -8.05 -13.70
C GLU A 27 -8.11 -6.59 -14.14
N LYS A 28 -7.88 -5.66 -13.19
CA LYS A 28 -7.53 -4.25 -13.46
C LYS A 28 -6.77 -3.63 -12.29
N SER A 29 -5.56 -4.13 -12.01
CA SER A 29 -4.79 -3.69 -10.84
C SER A 29 -3.75 -2.65 -11.20
N VAL A 30 -3.51 -1.70 -10.30
CA VAL A 30 -2.45 -0.70 -10.47
C VAL A 30 -1.50 -0.83 -9.29
N VAL A 31 -0.21 -0.97 -9.57
CA VAL A 31 0.84 -0.94 -8.56
C VAL A 31 1.20 0.51 -8.30
N TYR A 32 1.04 0.94 -7.05
CA TYR A 32 1.47 2.25 -6.59
C TYR A 32 2.76 2.14 -5.79
N GLN A 33 3.73 2.99 -6.10
CA GLN A 33 4.92 3.21 -5.29
C GLN A 33 4.65 4.36 -4.31
N MET A 34 5.19 4.26 -3.10
CA MET A 34 5.11 5.32 -2.09
C MET A 34 6.40 5.43 -1.29
N ASN A 35 6.69 6.64 -0.81
CA ASN A 35 7.81 6.86 0.12
C ASN A 35 7.33 6.70 1.56
N ALA A 36 7.45 5.48 2.10
CA ALA A 36 7.04 5.17 3.47
C ALA A 36 7.78 6.01 4.52
N GLY A 37 9.05 6.36 4.28
CA GLY A 37 9.83 7.21 5.19
C GLY A 37 9.24 8.62 5.32
N LYS A 38 8.84 9.23 4.20
CA LYS A 38 8.19 10.54 4.21
C LYS A 38 6.79 10.50 4.84
N ILE A 39 6.04 9.43 4.59
CA ILE A 39 4.72 9.22 5.20
C ILE A 39 4.86 9.08 6.72
N ALA A 40 5.85 8.32 7.20
CA ALA A 40 6.11 8.16 8.63
C ALA A 40 6.58 9.48 9.28
N ALA A 41 7.46 10.23 8.60
CA ALA A 41 7.93 11.54 9.06
C ALA A 41 6.80 12.57 9.20
N ASP A 42 5.80 12.52 8.32
CA ASP A 42 4.62 13.39 8.36
C ASP A 42 3.54 12.89 9.36
N GLY A 43 3.84 11.87 10.18
CA GLY A 43 3.02 11.46 11.32
C GLY A 43 2.05 10.30 11.08
N TYR A 44 2.10 9.65 9.92
CA TYR A 44 1.24 8.50 9.63
C TYR A 44 1.81 7.21 10.24
N LEU A 45 0.95 6.46 10.92
CA LEU A 45 1.34 5.22 11.60
C LEU A 45 1.30 4.01 10.66
N PHE A 46 2.40 3.26 10.68
CA PHE A 46 2.51 1.95 10.05
C PHE A 46 2.50 0.86 11.11
N TYR A 47 1.84 -0.24 10.82
CA TYR A 47 1.76 -1.41 11.69
C TYR A 47 2.24 -2.62 10.90
N LEU A 48 3.08 -3.45 11.52
CA LEU A 48 3.46 -4.73 10.96
C LEU A 48 2.56 -5.81 11.56
N SER A 49 1.84 -6.52 10.70
CA SER A 49 1.05 -7.67 11.14
C SER A 49 1.94 -8.87 11.45
N VAL A 50 1.41 -9.84 12.20
CA VAL A 50 2.08 -11.11 12.50
C VAL A 50 2.51 -11.87 11.23
N ASN A 51 1.76 -11.70 10.14
CA ASN A 51 2.06 -12.31 8.83
C ASN A 51 3.02 -11.47 7.98
N VAL A 52 3.77 -10.52 8.58
CA VAL A 52 4.76 -9.67 7.92
C VAL A 52 4.15 -8.78 6.82
N VAL A 53 2.84 -8.54 6.86
CA VAL A 53 2.16 -7.57 5.99
C VAL A 53 2.11 -6.22 6.68
N TRP A 54 2.51 -5.17 5.96
CA TRP A 54 2.46 -3.80 6.44
C TRP A 54 1.06 -3.23 6.29
N LEU A 55 0.62 -2.51 7.31
CA LEU A 55 -0.72 -1.97 7.43
C LEU A 55 -0.64 -0.47 7.76
N THR A 56 -1.50 0.32 7.14
CA THR A 56 -1.70 1.72 7.54
C THR A 56 -3.18 2.06 7.51
N LYS A 57 -3.59 3.06 8.30
CA LYS A 57 -4.98 3.51 8.32
C LYS A 57 -5.37 4.15 6.99
N GLU A 58 -4.49 4.98 6.44
CA GLU A 58 -4.70 5.74 5.22
C GLU A 58 -3.36 6.13 4.59
N VAL A 59 -3.36 6.26 3.25
CA VAL A 59 -2.24 6.86 2.52
C VAL A 59 -2.78 8.01 1.68
N PRO A 60 -2.36 9.25 1.96
CA PRO A 60 -2.69 10.39 1.11
C PRO A 60 -2.14 10.23 -0.30
N VAL A 61 -2.92 10.65 -1.30
CA VAL A 61 -2.56 10.48 -2.74
C VAL A 61 -1.28 11.22 -3.08
N ARG A 62 -0.94 12.30 -2.34
CA ARG A 62 0.30 13.06 -2.53
C ARG A 62 1.58 12.22 -2.38
N TYR A 63 1.50 11.05 -1.77
CA TYR A 63 2.63 10.13 -1.62
C TYR A 63 2.56 8.92 -2.54
N LEU A 64 1.49 8.80 -3.32
CA LEU A 64 1.29 7.70 -4.24
C LEU A 64 1.76 8.14 -5.63
N SER A 65 2.58 7.31 -6.25
CA SER A 65 2.94 7.44 -7.66
C SER A 65 2.61 6.12 -8.35
N ILE A 66 2.04 6.19 -9.55
CA ILE A 66 1.75 4.99 -10.33
C ILE A 66 3.09 4.40 -10.75
N PHE A 67 3.36 3.17 -10.32
CA PHE A 67 4.55 2.42 -10.72
C PHE A 67 4.26 1.65 -12.01
N GLU A 68 3.13 0.92 -12.04
CA GLU A 68 2.74 0.12 -13.21
C GLU A 68 1.22 -0.16 -13.20
N LYS A 69 0.64 -0.30 -14.39
CA LYS A 69 -0.72 -0.81 -14.58
C LYS A 69 -0.63 -2.28 -15.02
N LEU A 70 -1.30 -3.17 -14.29
CA LEU A 70 -1.38 -4.61 -14.52
C LEU A 70 -2.67 -4.98 -15.26
#